data_AF-A0A7S2KHN5-F1
#
_entry.id   AF-A0A7S2KHN5-F1
#
_cell.length_a   1.000
_cell.length_b   1.000
_cell.length_c   1.000
_cell.angle_alpha   90.00
_cell.angle_beta   90.00
_cell.angle_gamma   90.00
#
_symmetry.space_group_name_H-M   'P 1'
#
loop_
_entity.id
_entity.type
_entity.pdbx_description
1 polymer ?
#
loop_
_entity_poly.entity_id
_entity_poly.type
_entity_poly.pdbx_seq_one_letter_code
_entity_poly.pdbx_strand_id
1 'polypeptide(L)'
;KNDIALLKIDVGDQLPYIPFSNSDNVKIGEWVLAVGNPYNLTSTVTAGIVSAKGRDLQGNQDVDSFIQTDAAVNPGNSGGALVNTRGELVGINTAISSRTGSYVGYSFAVPSNIAKKIIDDILEFGKVQEAVIGFSVKNIEENIEGVRIAKFQDESLGPKA
;
A
#
# COMPACT_ATOMS: atom_id res chain seq x y z
N LYS A 1 -11.01 -3.73 3.12
CA LYS A 1 -11.29 -2.28 3.09
C LYS A 1 -10.03 -1.60 2.57
N ASN A 2 -10.03 -1.09 1.33
CA ASN A 2 -8.80 -0.60 0.72
C ASN A 2 -8.60 0.91 0.99
N ASP A 3 -7.41 1.32 1.44
CA ASP A 3 -7.05 2.72 1.77
C ASP A 3 -6.72 3.58 0.53
N ILE A 4 -7.37 3.32 -0.61
CA ILE A 4 -7.11 4.01 -1.88
C ILE A 4 -8.40 4.65 -2.40
N ALA A 5 -8.30 5.90 -2.83
CA ALA A 5 -9.34 6.65 -3.52
C ALA A 5 -8.77 7.22 -4.83
N LEU A 6 -9.62 7.31 -5.85
CA LEU A 6 -9.29 7.92 -7.14
C LEU A 6 -10.10 9.20 -7.33
N LEU A 7 -9.41 10.30 -7.63
CA LEU A 7 -10.03 11.60 -7.91
C LEU A 7 -9.71 12.01 -9.34
N LYS A 8 -10.66 12.66 -9.99
CA LYS A 8 -10.48 13.29 -11.29
C LYS A 8 -10.37 14.80 -11.11
N ILE A 9 -9.37 15.40 -11.74
CA ILE A 9 -9.19 16.85 -11.80
C ILE A 9 -9.46 17.27 -13.24
N ASP A 10 -10.44 18.15 -13.45
CA ASP A 10 -10.76 18.68 -14.78
C ASP A 10 -9.98 19.98 -15.02
N VAL A 11 -8.94 19.89 -15.86
CA VAL A 11 -8.10 21.02 -16.29
C VAL A 11 -7.89 20.97 -17.81
N GLY A 12 -7.66 22.13 -18.42
CA GLY A 12 -7.45 22.25 -19.87
C GLY A 12 -6.06 21.83 -20.35
N ASP A 13 -5.08 21.79 -19.44
CA ASP A 13 -3.67 21.50 -19.74
C ASP A 13 -3.26 20.12 -19.24
N GLN A 14 -2.22 19.54 -19.86
CA GLN A 14 -1.59 18.32 -19.35
C GLN A 14 -0.83 18.59 -18.04
N LEU A 15 -1.15 17.82 -17.01
CA LEU A 15 -0.45 17.86 -15.73
C LEU A 15 0.77 16.92 -15.74
N PRO A 16 1.86 17.26 -15.02
CA PRO A 16 2.93 16.32 -14.77
C PRO A 16 2.41 15.11 -13.97
N TYR A 17 2.99 13.94 -14.23
CA TYR A 17 2.63 12.70 -13.54
C TYR A 17 3.89 11.95 -13.10
N ILE A 18 3.71 11.02 -12.17
CA ILE A 18 4.77 10.15 -11.68
C ILE A 18 4.65 8.75 -12.31
N PRO A 19 5.76 8.16 -12.81
CA PRO A 19 5.73 6.78 -13.28
C PRO A 19 5.60 5.80 -12.10
N PHE A 20 4.84 4.73 -12.30
CA PHE A 20 4.78 3.61 -11.37
C PHE A 20 6.03 2.75 -11.49
N SER A 21 6.61 2.36 -10.35
CA SER A 21 7.58 1.26 -10.27
C SER A 21 6.88 -0.03 -9.86
N ASN A 22 7.51 -1.17 -10.14
CA ASN A 22 7.04 -2.46 -9.63
C ASN A 22 7.47 -2.62 -8.15
N SER A 23 6.51 -2.52 -7.23
CA SER A 23 6.77 -2.63 -5.78
C SER A 23 7.29 -4.00 -5.34
N ASP A 24 7.08 -5.05 -6.13
CA ASP A 24 7.59 -6.39 -5.81
C ASP A 24 9.11 -6.45 -5.94
N ASN A 25 9.69 -5.61 -6.80
CA ASN A 25 11.13 -5.52 -7.04
C ASN A 25 11.87 -4.66 -6.02
N VAL A 26 11.15 -3.86 -5.23
CA VAL A 26 11.73 -3.00 -4.20
C VAL A 26 12.39 -3.86 -3.12
N LYS A 27 13.59 -3.49 -2.70
CA LYS A 27 14.39 -4.28 -1.73
C LYS A 27 14.41 -3.62 -0.36
N ILE A 28 14.46 -4.44 0.69
CA ILE A 28 14.77 -3.97 2.04
C ILE A 28 16.18 -3.32 2.02
N GLY A 29 16.31 -2.15 2.64
CA GLY A 29 17.52 -1.32 2.61
C GLY A 29 17.60 -0.35 1.42
N GLU A 30 16.67 -0.42 0.46
CA GLU A 30 16.63 0.52 -0.65
C GLU A 30 16.17 1.91 -0.18
N TRP A 31 16.87 2.95 -0.64
CA TRP A 31 16.53 4.35 -0.34
C TRP A 31 15.18 4.74 -0.94
N VAL A 32 14.38 5.41 -0.13
CA VAL A 32 13.08 5.96 -0.52
C VAL A 32 12.90 7.37 0.04
N LEU A 33 12.09 8.15 -0.67
CA LEU A 33 11.67 9.48 -0.24
C LEU A 33 10.15 9.47 -0.05
N ALA A 34 9.69 9.91 1.12
CA ALA A 34 8.29 10.17 1.37
C ALA A 34 7.99 11.66 1.11
N VAL A 35 7.02 11.91 0.24
CA VAL A 35 6.62 13.25 -0.18
C VAL A 35 5.16 13.49 0.23
N GLY A 36 4.88 14.63 0.84
CA GLY A 36 3.53 15.01 1.22
C GLY A 36 3.41 16.47 1.64
N ASN A 37 2.30 16.83 2.27
CA ASN A 37 2.04 18.18 2.74
C ASN A 37 1.59 18.15 4.22
N PRO A 38 2.52 17.95 5.16
CA PRO A 38 2.21 18.05 6.57
C PRO A 38 1.94 19.51 6.92
N TYR A 39 0.78 19.78 7.51
CA TYR A 39 0.39 21.08 8.09
C TYR A 39 0.21 22.26 7.12
N ASN A 40 -0.13 22.04 5.84
CA ASN A 40 -0.30 23.09 4.81
C ASN A 40 0.95 23.96 4.59
N LEU A 41 2.10 23.52 5.07
CA LEU A 41 3.40 24.10 4.76
C LEU A 41 3.84 23.52 3.41
N THR A 42 4.55 24.30 2.62
CA THR A 42 5.16 23.91 1.34
C THR A 42 5.62 22.43 1.34
N SER A 43 5.31 21.67 0.28
CA SER A 43 5.52 20.21 0.19
C SER A 43 6.79 19.73 0.90
N THR A 44 6.63 18.80 1.86
CA THR A 44 7.71 18.24 2.66
C THR A 44 8.19 16.93 2.05
N VAL A 45 9.51 16.77 2.01
CA VAL A 45 10.19 15.53 1.60
C VAL A 45 11.01 15.02 2.76
N THR A 46 10.84 13.75 3.10
CA THR A 46 11.68 13.04 4.08
C THR A 46 12.32 11.83 3.42
N ALA A 47 13.52 11.48 3.87
CA ALA A 47 14.27 10.35 3.33
C ALA A 47 14.34 9.22 4.36
N GLY A 48 14.40 8.00 3.86
CA GLY A 48 14.62 6.79 4.65
C GLY A 48 14.94 5.63 3.74
N ILE A 49 14.83 4.42 4.29
CA ILE A 49 14.97 3.16 3.58
C ILE A 49 13.70 2.34 3.71
N VAL A 50 13.57 1.33 2.86
CA VAL A 50 12.60 0.26 3.07
C VAL A 50 13.08 -0.62 4.21
N SER A 51 12.38 -0.58 5.34
CA SER A 51 12.73 -1.35 6.53
C SER A 51 12.16 -2.76 6.50
N ALA A 52 11.01 -2.99 5.86
CA ALA A 52 10.38 -4.30 5.72
C ALA A 52 9.32 -4.31 4.60
N LYS A 53 8.89 -5.51 4.19
CA LYS A 53 7.79 -5.75 3.23
C LYS A 53 6.83 -6.81 3.79
N GLY A 54 5.56 -6.75 3.39
CA GLY A 54 4.58 -7.80 3.67
C GLY A 54 4.20 -7.94 5.14
N ARG A 55 4.22 -6.84 5.90
CA ARG A 55 3.82 -6.82 7.31
C ARG A 55 2.30 -6.69 7.41
N ASP A 56 1.66 -7.69 8.02
CA ASP A 56 0.33 -7.54 8.62
C ASP A 56 0.49 -6.73 9.93
N LEU A 57 -0.19 -5.58 10.01
CA LEU A 57 -0.07 -4.66 11.15
C LEU A 57 -1.00 -4.99 12.31
N GLN A 58 -2.01 -5.84 12.10
CA GLN A 58 -3.07 -6.06 13.08
C GLN A 58 -3.18 -7.53 13.52
N GLY A 59 -2.48 -8.47 12.87
CA GLY A 59 -2.73 -9.89 13.10
C GLY A 59 -4.16 -10.30 12.72
N ASN A 60 -4.86 -9.41 12.01
CA ASN A 60 -6.18 -9.63 11.47
C ASN A 60 -5.99 -10.10 10.05
N GLN A 61 -6.83 -11.04 9.65
CA GLN A 61 -6.80 -11.79 8.40
C GLN A 61 -6.99 -10.94 7.13
N ASP A 62 -6.85 -9.62 7.22
CA ASP A 62 -6.92 -8.69 6.11
C ASP A 62 -5.56 -8.60 5.42
N VAL A 63 -5.60 -8.76 4.10
CA VAL A 63 -4.45 -8.95 3.19
C VAL A 63 -3.71 -7.63 2.95
N ASP A 64 -3.32 -6.95 4.03
CA ASP A 64 -2.66 -5.67 3.91
C ASP A 64 -1.14 -5.86 3.88
N SER A 65 -0.61 -6.09 2.67
CA SER A 65 0.83 -6.12 2.43
C SER A 65 1.38 -4.71 2.35
N PHE A 66 1.86 -4.14 3.47
CA PHE A 66 2.49 -2.82 3.45
C PHE A 66 3.99 -2.86 3.14
N ILE A 67 4.50 -1.77 2.58
CA ILE A 67 5.91 -1.39 2.61
C ILE A 67 6.13 -0.61 3.92
N GLN A 68 7.07 -1.06 4.73
CA GLN A 68 7.50 -0.35 5.92
C GLN A 68 8.74 0.49 5.58
N THR A 69 8.78 1.74 6.06
CA THR A 69 9.94 2.63 5.94
C THR A 69 10.19 3.38 7.24
N ASP A 70 11.44 3.79 7.45
CA ASP A 70 11.85 4.72 8.49
C ASP A 70 11.87 6.18 8.00
N ALA A 71 11.50 6.46 6.74
CA ALA A 71 11.25 7.83 6.30
C ALA A 71 10.18 8.46 7.19
N ALA A 72 10.44 9.67 7.69
CA ALA A 72 9.53 10.33 8.61
C ALA A 72 8.21 10.69 7.93
N VAL A 73 7.13 9.97 8.27
CA VAL A 73 5.76 10.25 7.83
C VAL A 73 4.96 10.77 9.03
N ASN A 74 4.39 11.97 8.90
CA ASN A 74 3.49 12.58 9.88
C ASN A 74 2.12 12.85 9.25
N PRO A 75 1.07 13.14 10.04
CA PRO A 75 -0.22 13.56 9.49
C PRO A 75 -0.06 14.67 8.43
N GLY A 76 -0.71 14.47 7.27
CA GLY A 76 -0.58 15.31 6.08
C GLY A 76 0.38 14.75 5.00
N ASN A 77 1.19 13.73 5.32
CA ASN A 77 1.85 12.90 4.31
C ASN A 77 0.98 11.75 3.80
N SER A 78 -0.09 11.38 4.51
CA SER A 78 -1.05 10.35 4.06
C SER A 78 -1.68 10.74 2.71
N GLY A 79 -1.74 9.77 1.79
CA GLY A 79 -2.11 9.99 0.39
C GLY A 79 -0.96 10.48 -0.50
N GLY A 80 0.16 10.91 0.10
CA GLY A 80 1.37 11.32 -0.60
C GLY A 80 2.19 10.13 -1.14
N ALA A 81 3.20 10.45 -1.94
CA ALA A 81 4.02 9.46 -2.63
C ALA A 81 5.16 8.93 -1.75
N LEU A 82 5.42 7.63 -1.84
CA LEU A 82 6.70 7.03 -1.50
C LEU A 82 7.42 6.69 -2.81
N VAL A 83 8.60 7.26 -3.02
CA VAL A 83 9.32 7.15 -4.30
C VAL A 83 10.73 6.61 -4.10
N ASN A 84 11.24 5.89 -5.10
CA ASN A 84 12.64 5.48 -5.10
C ASN A 84 13.56 6.63 -5.60
N THR A 85 14.88 6.38 -5.61
CA THR A 85 15.88 7.37 -6.03
C THR A 85 15.82 7.77 -7.52
N ARG A 86 15.01 7.07 -8.33
CA ARG A 86 14.73 7.41 -9.73
C ARG A 86 13.46 8.27 -9.88
N GLY A 87 12.77 8.59 -8.78
CA GLY A 87 11.51 9.33 -8.82
C GLY A 87 10.32 8.50 -9.29
N GLU A 88 10.41 7.17 -9.23
CA GLU A 88 9.28 6.28 -9.55
C GLU A 88 8.49 5.97 -8.28
N LEU A 89 7.16 5.90 -8.40
CA LEU A 89 6.26 5.59 -7.31
C LEU A 89 6.40 4.12 -6.89
N VAL A 90 6.80 3.88 -5.64
CA VAL A 90 6.88 2.55 -5.04
C VAL A 90 5.74 2.27 -4.06
N GLY A 91 5.07 3.30 -3.55
CA GLY A 91 3.88 3.16 -2.73
C GLY A 91 3.17 4.48 -2.40
N ILE A 92 2.00 4.37 -1.76
CA ILE A 92 1.19 5.49 -1.27
C ILE A 92 1.26 5.50 0.25
N ASN A 93 1.72 6.60 0.85
CA ASN A 93 1.81 6.73 2.30
C ASN A 93 0.39 6.64 2.90
N THR A 94 0.13 5.72 3.84
CA THR A 94 -1.22 5.58 4.45
C THR A 94 -1.22 5.97 5.93
N ALA A 95 -0.32 5.38 6.71
CA ALA A 95 -0.39 5.49 8.17
C ALA A 95 0.98 5.32 8.84
N ILE A 96 1.03 5.77 10.09
CA ILE A 96 2.06 5.42 11.07
C ILE A 96 1.45 4.42 12.05
N SER A 97 2.19 3.38 12.43
CA SER A 97 1.83 2.59 13.61
C SER A 97 2.38 3.32 14.83
N SER A 98 1.54 4.12 15.49
CA SER A 98 1.93 4.88 16.68
C SER A 98 0.78 4.96 17.68
N ARG A 99 1.06 4.59 18.94
CA ARG A 99 0.12 4.75 20.06
C ARG A 99 -0.16 6.22 20.39
N THR A 100 0.71 7.13 19.98
CA THR A 100 0.63 8.57 20.26
C THR A 100 0.19 9.40 19.05
N GLY A 101 0.03 8.78 17.87
CA GLY A 101 -0.26 9.49 16.62
C GLY A 101 0.90 10.31 16.07
N SER A 102 2.12 10.12 16.57
CA SER A 102 3.36 10.75 16.08
C SER A 102 4.34 9.70 15.55
N TYR A 103 5.20 10.06 14.59
CA TYR A 103 6.23 9.16 14.08
C TYR A 103 7.16 8.66 15.21
N VAL A 104 7.39 7.34 15.25
CA VAL A 104 8.25 6.67 16.24
C VAL A 104 9.27 5.72 15.60
N GLY A 105 9.57 5.89 14.31
CA GLY A 105 10.49 5.01 13.57
C GLY A 105 9.83 4.07 12.56
N TYR A 106 8.49 4.04 12.48
CA TYR A 106 7.76 3.09 11.64
C TYR A 106 6.63 3.78 10.86
N SER A 107 6.77 3.79 9.54
CA SER A 107 5.80 4.33 8.60
C SER A 107 5.42 3.29 7.55
N PHE A 108 4.18 3.35 7.07
CA PHE A 108 3.63 2.34 6.16
C PHE A 108 3.06 2.97 4.90
N ALA A 109 3.33 2.31 3.77
CA ALA A 109 2.82 2.66 2.47
C ALA A 109 2.16 1.47 1.80
N VAL A 110 1.02 1.71 1.14
CA VAL A 110 0.38 0.75 0.23
C VAL A 110 1.29 0.57 -0.99
N PRO A 111 1.69 -0.66 -1.37
CA PRO A 111 2.53 -0.90 -2.53
C PRO A 111 1.93 -0.36 -3.83
N SER A 112 2.78 0.15 -4.72
CA SER A 112 2.37 0.71 -6.01
C SER A 112 1.60 -0.29 -6.88
N ASN A 113 1.92 -1.59 -6.83
CA ASN A 113 1.18 -2.61 -7.59
C ASN A 113 -0.27 -2.77 -7.11
N ILE A 114 -0.48 -2.76 -5.79
CA ILE A 114 -1.83 -2.83 -5.20
C ILE A 114 -2.62 -1.57 -5.55
N ALA A 115 -1.99 -0.39 -5.38
CA ALA A 115 -2.61 0.88 -5.74
C ALA A 115 -2.99 0.91 -7.23
N LYS A 116 -2.10 0.46 -8.12
CA LYS A 116 -2.36 0.40 -9.57
C LYS A 116 -3.56 -0.49 -9.88
N LYS A 117 -3.61 -1.71 -9.32
CA LYS A 117 -4.75 -2.63 -9.52
C LYS A 117 -6.07 -1.99 -9.09
N ILE A 118 -6.10 -1.36 -7.92
CA ILE A 118 -7.30 -0.68 -7.41
C ILE A 118 -7.72 0.47 -8.34
N ILE A 119 -6.76 1.28 -8.80
CA ILE A 119 -7.03 2.39 -9.72
C ILE A 119 -7.59 1.85 -11.05
N ASP A 120 -6.96 0.82 -11.63
CA ASP A 120 -7.41 0.20 -12.87
C ASP A 120 -8.86 -0.32 -12.73
N ASP A 121 -9.18 -1.02 -11.63
CA ASP A 121 -10.54 -1.50 -11.36
C ASP A 121 -11.56 -0.36 -11.26
N ILE A 122 -11.22 0.73 -10.56
CA ILE A 122 -12.13 1.88 -10.41
C ILE A 122 -12.34 2.56 -11.76
N LEU A 123 -11.29 2.68 -12.58
CA LEU A 123 -11.39 3.26 -13.93
C LEU A 123 -12.27 2.42 -14.85
N GLU A 124 -12.17 1.09 -14.78
CA GLU A 124 -12.89 0.20 -15.68
C GLU A 124 -14.32 -0.10 -15.21
N PHE A 125 -14.51 -0.34 -13.91
CA PHE A 125 -15.77 -0.85 -13.35
C PHE A 125 -16.47 0.10 -12.38
N GLY A 126 -15.86 1.24 -12.05
CA GLY A 126 -16.38 2.19 -11.06
C GLY A 126 -16.28 1.73 -9.60
N LYS A 127 -15.74 0.53 -9.35
CA LYS A 127 -15.55 -0.05 -8.02
C LYS A 127 -14.43 -1.10 -8.04
N VAL A 128 -13.82 -1.33 -6.87
CA VAL A 128 -12.79 -2.36 -6.70
C VAL A 128 -13.39 -3.76 -6.86
N GLN A 129 -12.74 -4.62 -7.63
CA GLN A 129 -13.16 -6.00 -7.85
C GLN A 129 -12.42 -6.94 -6.91
N GLU A 130 -13.11 -7.55 -5.95
CA GLU A 130 -12.51 -8.52 -5.04
C GLU A 130 -12.86 -9.96 -5.48
N ALA A 131 -11.83 -10.70 -5.90
CA ALA A 131 -11.96 -12.12 -6.19
C ALA A 131 -11.71 -12.92 -4.91
N VAL A 132 -12.68 -13.77 -4.53
CA VAL A 132 -12.50 -14.74 -3.46
C VAL A 132 -12.12 -16.08 -4.08
N ILE A 133 -10.94 -16.57 -3.74
CA ILE A 133 -10.56 -17.95 -4.04
C ILE A 133 -11.14 -18.73 -2.88
N GLY A 134 -12.39 -19.18 -2.97
CA GLY A 134 -13.14 -19.65 -1.78
C GLY A 134 -12.73 -21.03 -1.30
N PHE A 135 -11.49 -21.10 -0.85
CA PHE A 135 -11.08 -21.93 0.24
C PHE A 135 -10.83 -21.04 1.47
N SER A 136 -10.90 -21.62 2.66
CA SER A 136 -10.42 -20.98 3.89
C SER A 136 -9.04 -21.49 4.25
N VAL A 137 -8.23 -20.62 4.85
CA VAL A 137 -6.89 -20.95 5.35
C VAL A 137 -6.97 -21.19 6.85
N LYS A 138 -6.19 -22.16 7.35
CA LYS A 138 -5.96 -22.31 8.79
C LYS A 138 -4.58 -21.75 9.13
N ASN A 139 -4.52 -20.79 10.05
CA ASN A 139 -3.25 -20.38 10.66
C ASN A 139 -2.71 -21.55 11.49
N ILE A 140 -1.46 -21.92 11.28
CA ILE A 140 -0.84 -23.09 11.92
C ILE A 140 0.38 -22.65 12.72
N GLU A 141 0.57 -23.29 13.86
CA GLU A 141 1.81 -23.22 14.63
C GLU A 141 2.93 -24.03 13.92
N GLU A 142 4.09 -23.38 13.86
CA GLU A 142 5.43 -23.71 13.36
C GLU A 142 5.71 -25.06 12.65
N ASN A 143 6.40 -24.95 11.50
CA ASN A 143 7.03 -25.99 10.64
C ASN A 143 6.34 -26.36 9.32
N ILE A 144 5.67 -25.41 8.65
CA ILE A 144 5.27 -25.59 7.25
C ILE A 144 5.65 -24.35 6.43
N GLU A 145 6.37 -24.57 5.33
CA GLU A 145 6.51 -23.57 4.28
C GLU A 145 5.27 -23.62 3.39
N GLY A 146 4.37 -22.65 3.55
CA GLY A 146 3.21 -22.46 2.68
C GLY A 146 1.89 -22.27 3.40
N VAL A 147 0.80 -22.37 2.64
CA VAL A 147 -0.58 -22.13 3.11
C VAL A 147 -1.32 -23.46 3.18
N ARG A 148 -1.85 -23.83 4.35
CA ARG A 148 -2.73 -25.00 4.48
C ARG A 148 -4.18 -24.61 4.20
N ILE A 149 -4.75 -25.23 3.19
CA ILE A 149 -6.17 -25.14 2.88
C ILE A 149 -6.96 -25.92 3.94
N ALA A 150 -7.87 -25.24 4.62
CA ALA A 150 -8.71 -25.81 5.67
C ALA A 150 -9.98 -26.46 5.09
N LYS A 151 -10.67 -25.75 4.19
CA LYS A 151 -11.91 -26.20 3.56
C LYS A 151 -12.11 -25.45 2.24
N PHE A 152 -12.68 -26.12 1.24
CA PHE A 152 -13.22 -25.49 0.03
C PHE A 152 -14.70 -25.12 0.27
N GLN A 153 -15.11 -23.93 -0.17
CA GLN A 153 -16.52 -23.53 -0.26
C GLN A 153 -17.08 -24.05 -1.58
N ASP A 154 -18.26 -24.66 -1.53
CA ASP A 154 -18.84 -25.41 -2.65
C ASP A 154 -19.22 -24.56 -3.89
N GLU A 155 -18.98 -23.23 -3.92
CA GLU A 155 -19.42 -22.35 -5.02
C GLU A 155 -18.42 -21.24 -5.45
N SER A 156 -17.15 -21.29 -5.07
CA SER A 156 -16.34 -20.06 -5.02
C SER A 156 -15.49 -19.70 -6.24
N LEU A 157 -15.98 -19.87 -7.46
CA LEU A 157 -15.29 -19.34 -8.65
C LEU A 157 -16.13 -18.22 -9.27
N GLY A 158 -16.10 -17.05 -8.66
CA GLY A 158 -16.68 -15.82 -9.20
C GLY A 158 -16.28 -14.58 -8.40
N PRO A 159 -16.08 -13.41 -9.05
CA PRO A 159 -15.87 -12.14 -8.34
C PRO A 159 -17.09 -11.83 -7.47
N LYS A 160 -16.87 -11.41 -6.22
CA LYS A 160 -17.95 -10.87 -5.40
C LYS A 160 -18.15 -9.40 -5.80
N ALA A 161 -19.34 -9.11 -6.32
CA ALA A 161 -19.75 -7.78 -6.76
C ALA A 161 -19.97 -6.82 -5.59
#